data_AF-A0A3L8SB68-F1
#
_entry.id   AF-A0A3L8SB68-F1
#
_cell.length_a   1.000
_cell.length_b   1.000
_cell.length_c   1.000
_cell.angle_alpha   90.00
_cell.angle_beta   90.00
_cell.angle_gamma   90.00
#
_symmetry.space_group_name_H-M   'P 1'
#
loop_
_entity.id
_entity.type
_entity.pdbx_description
1 polymer ?
#
loop_
_entity_poly.entity_id
_entity_poly.type
_entity_poly.pdbx_seq_one_letter_code
_entity_poly.pdbx_strand_id
1 'polypeptide(L)' 'ESAVSALAALCNEFYINERGEADPALQDELVTQYVSELQNSEEMIRCGFSRALGALPRFLLKGRLQQ' A
#
# COMPACT_ATOMS: atom_id res chain seq x y z
N GLU A 1 9.03 11.97 6.61
CA GLU A 1 9.54 10.84 5.81
C GLU A 1 9.72 9.54 6.61
N SER A 2 9.65 9.52 7.95
CA SER A 2 9.86 8.25 8.69
C SER A 2 8.66 7.29 8.66
N ALA A 3 7.42 7.79 8.69
CA ALA A 3 6.23 6.92 8.77
C ALA A 3 6.00 6.09 7.50
N VAL A 4 6.19 6.70 6.32
CA VAL A 4 5.99 6.04 5.03
C VAL A 4 7.08 5.00 4.77
N SER A 5 8.33 5.28 5.13
CA SER A 5 9.42 4.30 5.07
C SER A 5 9.25 3.17 6.08
N ALA A 6 8.77 3.47 7.29
CA ALA A 6 8.45 2.45 8.30
C ALA A 6 7.31 1.54 7.86
N LEU A 7 6.29 2.08 7.17
CA LEU A 7 5.21 1.30 6.56
C LEU A 7 5.78 0.31 5.53
N ALA A 8 6.64 0.77 4.62
CA ALA A 8 7.26 -0.11 3.63
C ALA A 8 8.10 -1.23 4.28
N ALA A 9 8.86 -0.90 5.33
CA ALA A 9 9.63 -1.89 6.08
C ALA A 9 8.72 -2.93 6.77
N LEU A 10 7.64 -2.48 7.40
CA LEU A 10 6.64 -3.36 8.03
C LEU A 10 6.00 -4.30 7.00
N CYS A 11 5.62 -3.78 5.83
CA CYS A 11 5.07 -4.61 4.76
C CYS A 11 6.05 -5.71 4.34
N ASN A 12 7.33 -5.38 4.18
CA ASN A 12 8.35 -6.38 3.83
C ASN A 12 8.57 -7.43 4.92
N GLU A 13 8.40 -7.09 6.20
CA GLU A 13 8.62 -8.04 7.29
C GLU A 13 7.42 -8.96 7.52
N PHE A 14 6.19 -8.43 7.40
CA PHE A 14 4.99 -9.14 7.85
C PHE A 14 4.01 -9.54 6.75
N TYR A 15 4.09 -8.92 5.56
CA TYR A 15 3.13 -9.18 4.48
C TYR A 15 3.74 -9.90 3.27
N ILE A 16 5.05 -10.10 3.25
CA ILE A 16 5.69 -10.94 2.25
C ILE A 16 5.67 -12.40 2.72
N ASN A 17 5.22 -13.30 1.85
CA ASN A 17 5.31 -14.73 2.10
C ASN A 17 6.67 -15.28 1.63
N GLU A 18 6.93 -16.57 1.89
CA GLU A 18 8.19 -17.25 1.49
C GLU A 18 8.45 -17.24 -0.02
N ARG A 19 7.43 -16.98 -0.85
CA ARG A 19 7.53 -16.88 -2.32
C ARG A 19 7.79 -15.45 -2.80
N GLY A 20 7.90 -14.47 -1.89
CA GLY A 20 8.07 -13.07 -2.26
C GLY A 20 6.78 -12.37 -2.68
N GLU A 21 5.63 -12.94 -2.34
CA GLU A 21 4.31 -12.45 -2.76
C GLU A 21 3.45 -12.05 -1.55
N ALA A 22 2.46 -11.19 -1.76
CA ALA A 22 1.46 -10.90 -0.74
C ALA A 22 0.39 -12.00 -0.72
N ASP A 23 -0.25 -12.22 0.43
CA ASP A 23 -1.52 -12.92 0.47
C ASP A 23 -2.55 -12.16 -0.40
N PRO A 24 -3.24 -12.82 -1.37
CA PRO A 24 -4.14 -12.13 -2.29
C PRO A 24 -5.31 -11.42 -1.61
N ALA A 25 -5.87 -11.97 -0.52
CA ALA A 25 -6.99 -11.36 0.18
C ALA A 25 -6.53 -10.11 0.96
N LEU A 26 -5.40 -10.21 1.66
CA LEU A 26 -4.78 -9.07 2.34
C LEU A 26 -4.36 -7.98 1.35
N GLN A 27 -3.77 -8.38 0.23
CA GLN A 27 -3.44 -7.46 -0.86
C GLN A 27 -4.71 -6.75 -1.34
N ASP A 28 -5.79 -7.51 -1.58
CA ASP A 28 -7.08 -6.97 -2.06
C ASP A 28 -7.61 -5.87 -1.15
N GLU A 29 -7.77 -6.20 0.12
CA GLU A 29 -8.28 -5.30 1.15
C GLU A 29 -7.42 -4.04 1.30
N LEU A 30 -6.10 -4.21 1.46
CA LEU A 30 -5.18 -3.11 1.75
C LEU A 30 -5.10 -2.10 0.60
N VAL A 31 -4.94 -2.56 -0.64
CA VAL A 31 -4.87 -1.64 -1.79
C VAL A 31 -6.22 -0.98 -2.04
N THR A 32 -7.34 -1.70 -1.88
CA THR A 32 -8.68 -1.13 -2.04
C THR A 32 -8.91 0.01 -1.05
N GLN A 33 -8.54 -0.18 0.22
CA GLN A 33 -8.63 0.85 1.24
C GLN A 33 -7.78 2.08 0.90
N TYR A 34 -6.53 1.86 0.47
CA TYR A 34 -5.64 2.98 0.14
C TYR A 34 -6.16 3.78 -1.05
N VAL A 35 -6.70 3.10 -2.06
CA VAL A 35 -7.30 3.74 -3.24
C VAL A 35 -8.59 4.47 -2.88
N SER A 36 -9.43 3.92 -1.99
CA SER A 36 -10.66 4.62 -1.57
C SER A 36 -10.37 5.93 -0.84
N GLU A 37 -9.30 5.98 -0.04
CA GLU A 37 -8.91 7.20 0.68
C GLU A 37 -8.34 8.29 -0.25
N LEU A 38 -8.01 7.96 -1.50
CA LEU A 38 -7.70 8.97 -2.50
C LEU A 38 -8.92 9.81 -2.90
N GLN A 39 -10.13 9.34 -2.61
CA GLN A 39 -11.38 10.08 -2.84
C GLN A 39 -11.83 10.88 -1.61
N ASN A 40 -11.03 10.92 -0.54
CA ASN A 40 -11.38 11.64 0.68
C ASN A 40 -11.52 13.15 0.44
N SER A 41 -12.46 13.82 1.12
CA SER A 41 -12.66 15.27 1.01
C SER A 41 -11.45 16.07 1.51
N GLU A 42 -10.74 15.53 2.51
CA GLU A 42 -9.59 16.16 3.13
C GLU A 42 -8.33 15.99 2.28
N GLU A 43 -7.76 17.10 1.80
CA GLU A 43 -6.55 17.09 0.99
C GLU A 43 -5.36 16.44 1.71
N MET A 44 -5.24 16.67 3.02
CA MET A 44 -4.19 16.07 3.83
C MET A 44 -4.26 14.54 3.82
N ILE A 45 -5.46 13.96 3.85
CA ILE A 45 -5.66 12.51 3.79
C ILE A 45 -5.30 12.00 2.40
N ARG A 46 -5.81 12.63 1.33
CA ARG A 46 -5.48 12.23 -0.05
C ARG A 46 -3.97 12.25 -0.30
N CYS A 47 -3.28 13.30 0.12
CA CYS A 47 -1.83 13.44 -0.02
C CYS A 47 -1.07 12.38 0.79
N GLY A 48 -1.53 12.10 2.02
CA GLY A 48 -0.96 11.06 2.87
C GLY A 48 -1.07 9.67 2.24
N PHE A 49 -2.26 9.29 1.79
CA PHE A 49 -2.51 7.99 1.15
C PHE A 49 -1.85 7.87 -0.23
N SER A 50 -1.77 8.95 -1.02
CA SER A 50 -1.01 8.95 -2.27
C SER A 50 0.47 8.65 -2.04
N ARG A 51 1.06 9.27 -1.02
CA ARG A 51 2.45 9.03 -0.62
C ARG A 51 2.67 7.63 -0.08
N ALA A 52 1.75 7.15 0.74
CA ALA A 52 1.83 5.81 1.33
C ALA A 52 1.69 4.73 0.24
N LEU A 53 0.74 4.89 -0.69
CA LEU A 53 0.55 4.01 -1.85
C LEU A 53 1.82 3.94 -2.72
N GLY A 54 2.46 5.09 -2.98
CA GLY A 54 3.70 5.16 -3.74
C GLY A 54 4.92 4.53 -3.04
N ALA A 55 4.85 4.29 -1.74
CA ALA A 55 5.90 3.63 -0.97
C ALA A 55 5.62 2.16 -0.68
N LEU A 56 4.41 1.67 -0.99
CA LEU A 56 4.10 0.25 -0.84
C LEU A 56 5.05 -0.58 -1.71
N PRO A 57 5.61 -1.67 -1.17
CA PRO A 57 6.43 -2.59 -1.92
C PRO A 57 5.74 -3.11 -3.19
N ARG A 58 6.53 -3.36 -4.24
CA ARG A 58 6.04 -3.84 -5.54
C ARG A 58 5.17 -5.10 -5.44
N PHE A 59 5.47 -6.00 -4.50
CA PHE A 59 4.71 -7.24 -4.32
C PHE A 59 3.27 -6.99 -3.85
N LEU A 60 3.00 -5.89 -3.15
CA LEU A 60 1.64 -5.49 -2.75
C LEU A 60 0.87 -4.79 -3.88
N LEU A 61 1.54 -4.20 -4.86
CA LEU A 61 0.89 -3.48 -5.97
C LEU A 61 0.73 -4.32 -7.24
N LYS A 62 1.41 -5.47 -7.32
CA LYS A 62 1.43 -6.37 -8.48
C LYS A 62 0.00 -6.75 -8.88
N GLY A 63 -0.40 -6.39 -10.10
CA GLY A 63 -1.72 -6.73 -10.66
C GLY A 63 -2.89 -5.85 -10.20
N ARG A 64 -2.64 -4.79 -9.42
CA ARG A 64 -3.70 -3.97 -8.80
C ARG A 64 -3.81 -2.55 -9.34
N LEU A 65 -2.72 -2.02 -9.88
CA LEU A 65 -2.71 -0.71 -10.54
C LEU A 65 -2.49 -0.91 -12.03
N GLN A 66 -3.39 -0.36 -12.85
CA GLN A 66 -3.19 -0.26 -14.30
C GLN A 66 -2.29 0.95 -14.58
N GLN A 67 -1.29 0.75 -15.43
CA GLN A 67 -0.32 1.79 -15.81
C GLN A 67 -0.86 2.66 -16.94
#